data_AF-A0AAW5P1C3-F1
#
_entry.id   AF-A0AAW5P1C3-F1
#
_cell.length_a   1.000
_cell.length_b   1.000
_cell.length_c   1.000
_cell.angle_alpha   90.00
_cell.angle_beta   90.00
_cell.angle_gamma   90.00
#
_symmetry.space_group_name_H-M   'P 1'
#
loop_
_entity.id
_entity.type
_entity.pdbx_description
1 polymer ?
#
loop_
_entity_poly.entity_id
_entity_poly.type
_entity_poly.pdbx_seq_one_letter_code
_entity_poly.pdbx_strand_id
1 'polypeptide(L)'
;MKTLRKLLLVACAAFFFTSCEETYNNKLFWPGELSQEYGSYIKPSTLDLTYSGEKLIGKSVSFITEDSKKGTLTLNDVIPGEKETSFRVELLEKEDNYTFSGETVSAAGATVTYTGAITPKTMKLDLNVTMPQSQWMNSYLLSELTRGRGKDVVRNQETGQYEWGEADNQLLTAALYTDMDLEMVKDAGSLYATVSTLIKGMGGYLLPQLLRNINLESDGNITAEYTTDEMQLGEQKFSEINMDDPESMQQVSMFIMMKLMFNTLSAEDIAAATQGRAYAPSPRGLAHWYVKNDLLYVKLNLPAIISQAIQGQGKTVDGNLIAGIADAILKANPFLLKTLLGAVNESLDNSLLSMIANMDYQSFQMFFSWIKKGIPMHIEKVNGHTHIYLDRAALSPIIAFIPNLQPVMEGIPNFGPMLYDSYLGPLYDNWSIITKLDLGLDLVDN
;
A
#
# COMPACT_ATOMS: atom_id res chain seq x y z
N MET A 1 -5.93 45.78 68.06
CA MET A 1 -5.95 46.07 66.59
C MET A 1 -5.36 44.96 65.71
N LYS A 2 -4.33 44.21 66.12
CA LYS A 2 -3.73 43.14 65.27
C LYS A 2 -4.55 41.84 65.17
N THR A 3 -5.38 41.52 66.16
CA THR A 3 -6.24 40.31 66.18
C THR A 3 -7.56 40.50 65.42
N LEU A 4 -8.10 41.72 65.41
CA LEU A 4 -9.34 42.04 64.69
C LEU A 4 -9.15 42.07 63.15
N ARG A 5 -7.97 42.49 62.68
CA ARG A 5 -7.58 42.42 61.25
C ARG A 5 -7.44 40.99 60.73
N LYS A 6 -7.03 40.04 61.58
CA LYS A 6 -6.89 38.63 61.20
C LYS A 6 -8.26 37.93 61.12
N LEU A 7 -9.22 38.28 61.99
CA LEU A 7 -10.59 37.78 61.86
C LEU A 7 -11.32 38.34 60.63
N LEU A 8 -11.09 39.62 60.29
CA LEU A 8 -11.70 40.23 59.09
C LEU A 8 -11.17 39.64 57.78
N LEU A 9 -9.88 39.26 57.73
CA LEU A 9 -9.25 38.62 56.56
C LEU A 9 -9.73 37.17 56.37
N VAL A 10 -10.01 36.44 57.46
CA VAL A 10 -10.59 35.08 57.39
C VAL A 10 -12.07 35.13 57.00
N ALA A 11 -12.82 36.13 57.46
CA ALA A 11 -14.21 36.33 57.04
C ALA A 11 -14.33 36.76 55.57
N CYS A 12 -13.39 37.57 55.04
CA CYS A 12 -13.39 37.94 53.62
C CYS A 12 -12.96 36.77 52.69
N ALA A 13 -12.11 35.86 53.17
CA ALA A 13 -11.74 34.66 52.41
C ALA A 13 -12.89 33.64 52.32
N ALA A 14 -13.81 33.62 53.28
CA ALA A 14 -15.00 32.76 53.24
C ALA A 14 -16.08 33.26 52.26
N PHE A 15 -16.05 34.52 51.83
CA PHE A 15 -16.97 35.06 50.82
C PHE A 15 -16.49 34.88 49.37
N PHE A 16 -15.24 34.47 49.14
CA PHE A 16 -14.73 34.14 47.80
C PHE A 16 -14.89 32.66 47.41
N PHE A 17 -15.45 31.82 48.29
CA PHE A 17 -15.79 30.42 48.00
C PHE A 17 -17.28 30.18 47.77
N THR A 18 -18.05 31.21 47.47
CA THR A 18 -19.38 31.05 46.86
C THR A 18 -19.30 31.39 45.37
N SER A 19 -18.36 30.77 44.64
CA SER A 19 -18.68 30.52 43.23
C SER A 19 -19.82 29.53 43.26
N CYS A 20 -20.93 29.83 42.59
CA CYS A 20 -22.02 28.89 42.38
C CYS A 20 -21.47 27.47 42.16
N GLU A 21 -21.62 26.61 43.16
CA GLU A 21 -21.74 25.18 42.94
C GLU A 21 -23.03 25.02 42.14
N GLU A 22 -22.95 25.21 40.83
CA GLU A 22 -23.80 24.41 39.97
C GLU A 22 -23.44 22.97 40.30
N THR A 23 -24.43 22.21 40.73
CA THR A 23 -24.32 20.83 41.17
C THR A 23 -23.62 19.98 40.10
N TYR A 24 -22.29 19.85 40.19
CA TYR A 24 -21.48 19.03 39.30
C TYR A 24 -21.58 17.51 39.62
N ASN A 25 -22.41 17.11 40.58
CA ASN A 25 -22.47 15.74 41.11
C ASN A 25 -23.34 14.74 40.32
N ASN A 26 -23.69 15.02 39.07
CA ASN A 26 -24.66 14.19 38.33
C ASN A 26 -24.19 13.77 36.93
N LYS A 27 -22.88 13.66 36.70
CA LYS A 27 -22.32 13.13 35.45
C LYS A 27 -21.81 11.71 35.70
N LEU A 28 -22.11 10.77 34.79
CA LEU A 28 -21.58 9.42 34.84
C LEU A 28 -20.04 9.41 34.80
N PHE A 29 -19.43 10.18 33.90
CA PHE A 29 -17.98 10.41 33.86
C PHE A 29 -17.63 11.89 33.63
N TRP A 30 -16.53 12.34 34.23
CA TRP A 30 -16.06 13.71 34.09
C TRP A 30 -15.43 13.97 32.72
N PRO A 31 -15.51 15.21 32.20
CA PRO A 31 -14.97 15.54 30.88
C PRO A 31 -13.48 15.20 30.71
N GLY A 32 -12.68 15.40 31.77
CA GLY A 32 -11.26 15.07 31.78
C GLY A 32 -10.95 13.58 31.81
N GLU A 33 -11.89 12.73 32.22
CA GLU A 33 -11.73 11.27 32.18
C GLU A 33 -12.01 10.70 30.77
N LEU A 34 -12.89 11.37 30.02
CA LEU A 34 -13.21 11.00 28.64
C LEU A 34 -12.23 11.61 27.62
N SER A 35 -11.66 12.77 27.93
CA SER A 35 -10.81 13.51 26.99
C SER A 35 -9.41 12.92 26.91
N GLN A 36 -9.19 12.01 25.96
CA GLN A 36 -7.92 11.32 25.74
C GLN A 36 -7.81 10.76 24.32
N GLU A 37 -6.65 10.20 23.99
CA GLU A 37 -6.44 9.38 22.80
C GLU A 37 -6.72 7.91 23.11
N TYR A 38 -7.65 7.32 22.37
CA TYR A 38 -7.94 5.89 22.38
C TYR A 38 -7.20 5.24 21.22
N GLY A 39 -6.46 4.16 21.45
CA GLY A 39 -5.64 3.56 20.41
C GLY A 39 -5.59 2.04 20.54
N SER A 40 -5.61 1.35 19.39
CA SER A 40 -5.51 -0.11 19.39
C SER A 40 -4.09 -0.59 19.75
N TYR A 41 -3.09 0.28 19.73
CA TYR A 41 -1.68 -0.04 20.01
C TYR A 41 -1.21 0.29 21.43
N ILE A 42 -1.99 1.09 22.18
CA ILE A 42 -1.66 1.46 23.56
C ILE A 42 -2.01 0.25 24.44
N LYS A 43 -1.17 -0.13 25.41
CA LYS A 43 -1.50 -1.20 26.37
C LYS A 43 -2.00 -0.63 27.70
N PRO A 44 -3.15 -1.11 28.24
CA PRO A 44 -4.10 -2.04 27.61
C PRO A 44 -4.81 -1.39 26.40
N SER A 45 -5.21 -2.19 25.40
CA SER A 45 -5.91 -1.66 24.21
C SER A 45 -7.18 -0.94 24.62
N THR A 46 -7.28 0.32 24.23
CA THR A 46 -8.39 1.20 24.61
C THR A 46 -9.37 1.43 23.48
N LEU A 47 -9.11 0.92 22.27
CA LEU A 47 -9.94 1.16 21.09
C LEU A 47 -10.32 -0.16 20.39
N ASP A 48 -11.62 -0.38 20.25
CA ASP A 48 -12.21 -1.37 19.34
C ASP A 48 -12.83 -0.61 18.16
N LEU A 49 -12.13 -0.61 17.02
CA LEU A 49 -12.50 0.15 15.83
C LEU A 49 -12.86 -0.81 14.69
N THR A 50 -14.01 -0.58 14.06
CA THR A 50 -14.37 -1.21 12.78
C THR A 50 -14.51 -0.17 11.68
N TYR A 51 -14.13 -0.58 10.47
CA TYR A 51 -14.22 0.20 9.24
C TYR A 51 -14.98 -0.63 8.21
N SER A 52 -16.18 -0.20 7.86
CA SER A 52 -17.09 -0.85 6.92
C SER A 52 -17.27 -2.35 7.21
N GLY A 53 -17.42 -2.68 8.50
CA GLY A 53 -17.61 -4.05 8.98
C GLY A 53 -16.34 -4.80 9.38
N GLU A 54 -15.16 -4.27 9.04
CA GLU A 54 -13.89 -4.94 9.27
C GLU A 54 -13.13 -4.35 10.45
N LYS A 55 -12.49 -5.21 11.26
CA LYS A 55 -11.70 -4.75 12.39
C LYS A 55 -10.47 -3.99 11.89
N LEU A 56 -10.33 -2.73 12.29
CA LEU A 56 -9.22 -1.88 11.87
C LEU A 56 -8.20 -1.74 13.00
N ILE A 57 -7.02 -2.32 12.80
CA ILE A 57 -5.92 -2.28 13.76
C ILE A 57 -4.87 -1.23 13.38
N GLY A 58 -4.13 -0.73 14.37
CA GLY A 58 -3.05 0.23 14.15
C GLY A 58 -3.49 1.69 14.04
N LYS A 59 -4.69 2.00 14.50
CA LYS A 59 -5.27 3.35 14.43
C LYS A 59 -5.57 3.89 15.83
N SER A 60 -5.76 5.20 15.90
CA SER A 60 -6.21 5.89 17.10
C SER A 60 -7.31 6.90 16.82
N VAL A 61 -8.03 7.23 17.88
CA VAL A 61 -9.13 8.19 17.88
C VAL A 61 -8.98 9.07 19.10
N SER A 62 -8.89 10.37 18.89
CA SER A 62 -8.85 11.35 19.98
C SER A 62 -10.25 11.87 20.26
N PHE A 63 -10.64 11.92 21.53
CA PHE A 63 -11.91 12.51 21.96
C PHE A 63 -11.65 13.66 22.92
N ILE A 64 -12.37 14.77 22.75
CA ILE A 64 -12.28 15.93 23.64
C ILE A 64 -13.70 16.42 23.94
N THR A 65 -14.02 16.60 25.22
CA THR A 65 -15.28 17.18 25.70
C THR A 65 -15.01 18.11 26.88
N GLU A 66 -15.81 19.17 27.00
CA GLU A 66 -15.78 20.10 28.14
C GLU A 66 -16.94 19.86 29.12
N ASP A 67 -18.00 19.18 28.67
CA ASP A 67 -19.26 19.08 29.40
C ASP A 67 -19.81 17.65 29.55
N SER A 68 -19.16 16.63 28.97
CA SER A 68 -19.63 15.24 28.89
C SER A 68 -20.99 15.06 28.19
N LYS A 69 -21.44 16.06 27.41
CA LYS A 69 -22.68 16.02 26.61
C LYS A 69 -22.39 16.16 25.12
N LYS A 70 -21.40 16.97 24.76
CA LYS A 70 -20.93 17.13 23.38
C LYS A 70 -19.42 16.96 23.35
N GLY A 71 -18.90 16.40 22.28
CA GLY A 71 -17.47 16.24 22.11
C GLY A 71 -17.02 16.42 20.67
N THR A 72 -15.71 16.50 20.50
CA THR A 72 -15.05 16.42 19.19
C THR A 72 -14.36 15.08 19.12
N LEU A 73 -14.74 14.27 18.13
CA LEU A 73 -14.07 13.04 17.77
C LEU A 73 -13.09 13.34 16.64
N THR A 74 -11.85 12.88 16.75
CA THR A 74 -10.82 13.01 15.72
C THR A 74 -10.28 11.64 15.36
N LEU A 75 -10.56 11.20 14.14
CA LEU A 75 -10.05 9.94 13.60
C LEU A 75 -8.63 10.16 13.08
N ASN A 76 -7.63 9.48 13.64
CA ASN A 76 -6.23 9.65 13.23
C ASN A 76 -5.86 8.59 12.18
N ASP A 77 -5.61 9.05 10.96
CA ASP A 77 -5.18 8.22 9.83
C ASP A 77 -6.17 7.10 9.45
N VAL A 78 -7.47 7.29 9.74
CA VAL A 78 -8.52 6.27 9.52
C VAL A 78 -9.15 6.40 8.14
N ILE A 79 -9.56 7.61 7.73
CA ILE A 79 -10.22 7.85 6.44
C ILE A 79 -9.15 7.90 5.34
N PRO A 80 -9.28 7.12 4.25
CA PRO A 80 -8.32 7.15 3.16
C PRO A 80 -8.09 8.56 2.60
N GLY A 81 -6.83 8.96 2.48
CA GLY A 81 -6.44 10.30 2.01
C GLY A 81 -6.38 11.39 3.07
N GLU A 82 -6.84 11.12 4.29
CA GLU A 82 -6.85 12.09 5.39
C GLU A 82 -5.92 11.65 6.53
N LYS A 83 -5.10 12.60 6.99
CA LYS A 83 -4.25 12.39 8.16
C LYS A 83 -5.08 12.41 9.44
N GLU A 84 -6.08 13.27 9.49
CA GLU A 84 -7.01 13.41 10.61
C GLU A 84 -8.37 13.84 10.06
N THR A 85 -9.45 13.30 10.64
CA THR A 85 -10.83 13.69 10.32
C THR A 85 -11.55 14.00 11.62
N SER A 86 -11.91 15.26 11.84
CA SER A 86 -12.55 15.74 13.08
C SER A 86 -14.00 16.14 12.86
N PHE A 87 -14.88 15.71 13.77
CA PHE A 87 -16.30 16.07 13.75
C PHE A 87 -16.90 16.09 15.16
N ARG A 88 -18.01 16.81 15.31
CA ARG A 88 -18.73 16.92 16.59
C ARG A 88 -19.68 15.74 16.77
N VAL A 89 -19.76 15.26 18.00
CA VAL A 89 -20.70 14.20 18.40
C VAL A 89 -21.48 14.64 19.64
N GLU A 90 -22.71 14.17 19.75
CA GLU A 90 -23.54 14.32 20.95
C GLU A 90 -23.53 12.99 21.72
N LEU A 91 -23.27 13.07 23.01
CA LEU A 91 -23.20 11.93 23.92
C LEU A 91 -24.57 11.71 24.57
N LEU A 92 -25.01 10.45 24.54
CA LEU A 92 -26.17 9.97 25.25
C LEU A 92 -25.72 9.10 26.42
N GLU A 93 -25.95 9.58 27.64
CA GLU A 93 -25.65 8.84 28.87
C GLU A 93 -26.49 7.56 28.96
N LYS A 94 -25.83 6.45 29.28
CA LYS A 94 -26.42 5.14 29.61
C LYS A 94 -26.08 4.78 31.06
N GLU A 95 -26.38 3.54 31.47
CA GLU A 95 -26.13 3.08 32.84
C GLU A 95 -24.63 3.07 33.20
N ASP A 96 -23.76 2.66 32.27
CA ASP A 96 -22.33 2.43 32.52
C ASP A 96 -21.40 3.05 31.45
N ASN A 97 -21.95 3.68 30.41
CA ASN A 97 -21.19 4.31 29.32
C ASN A 97 -21.91 5.51 28.72
N TYR A 98 -21.22 6.23 27.83
CA TYR A 98 -21.85 7.16 26.89
C TYR A 98 -21.91 6.53 25.50
N THR A 99 -23.04 6.70 24.82
CA THR A 99 -23.21 6.27 23.42
C THR A 99 -23.34 7.47 22.49
N PHE A 100 -22.94 7.32 21.23
CA PHE A 100 -23.09 8.35 20.21
C PHE A 100 -23.28 7.70 18.84
N SER A 101 -24.00 8.37 17.95
CA SER A 101 -24.13 7.97 16.56
C SER A 101 -24.43 9.16 15.68
N GLY A 102 -24.22 9.00 14.38
CA GLY A 102 -24.53 10.05 13.41
C GLY A 102 -23.87 9.80 12.07
N GLU A 103 -23.86 10.86 11.27
CA GLU A 103 -23.23 10.91 9.97
C GLU A 103 -22.46 12.23 9.86
N THR A 104 -21.31 12.18 9.20
CA THR A 104 -20.53 13.36 8.84
C THR A 104 -19.97 13.20 7.44
N VAL A 105 -19.58 14.31 6.84
CA VAL A 105 -18.77 14.33 5.62
C VAL A 105 -17.38 14.81 5.98
N SER A 106 -16.37 14.08 5.55
CA SER A 106 -14.96 14.39 5.80
C SER A 106 -14.48 15.56 4.93
N ALA A 107 -13.27 16.06 5.18
CA ALA A 107 -12.73 17.18 4.41
C ALA A 107 -12.48 16.80 2.93
N ALA A 108 -12.16 15.53 2.65
CA ALA A 108 -12.03 15.01 1.29
C ALA A 108 -13.37 14.59 0.67
N GLY A 109 -14.50 14.75 1.37
CA GLY A 109 -15.84 14.44 0.85
C GLY A 109 -16.31 12.99 1.09
N ALA A 110 -15.59 12.20 1.89
CA ALA A 110 -16.06 10.87 2.25
C ALA A 110 -17.23 10.98 3.25
N THR A 111 -18.30 10.23 3.01
CA THR A 111 -19.42 10.12 3.95
C THR A 111 -19.07 9.06 4.99
N VAL A 112 -19.18 9.42 6.27
CA VAL A 112 -18.85 8.55 7.40
C VAL A 112 -20.06 8.46 8.30
N THR A 113 -20.71 7.31 8.30
CA THR A 113 -21.71 6.97 9.32
C THR A 113 -21.01 6.28 10.48
N TYR A 114 -21.38 6.63 11.71
CA TYR A 114 -20.68 6.15 12.89
C TYR A 114 -21.65 5.78 14.00
N THR A 115 -21.27 4.76 14.76
CA THR A 115 -21.88 4.40 16.05
C THR A 115 -20.78 4.07 17.03
N GLY A 116 -20.87 4.58 18.26
CA GLY A 116 -19.85 4.33 19.25
C GLY A 116 -20.35 4.34 20.68
N ALA A 117 -19.50 3.80 21.55
CA ALA A 117 -19.65 3.82 22.99
C ALA A 117 -18.30 4.17 23.62
N ILE A 118 -18.32 5.01 24.66
CA ILE A 118 -17.12 5.53 25.31
C ILE A 118 -17.23 5.44 26.84
N THR A 119 -16.13 5.02 27.45
CA THR A 119 -15.84 5.06 28.88
C THR A 119 -14.46 5.69 29.09
N PRO A 120 -14.06 6.00 30.34
CA PRO A 120 -12.69 6.46 30.62
C PRO A 120 -11.59 5.45 30.25
N LYS A 121 -11.94 4.18 30.02
CA LYS A 121 -10.96 3.11 29.74
C LYS A 121 -10.99 2.64 28.30
N THR A 122 -12.16 2.66 27.67
CA THR A 122 -12.38 2.03 26.36
C THR A 122 -13.29 2.86 25.48
N MET A 123 -13.05 2.78 24.18
CA MET A 123 -13.91 3.26 23.12
C MET A 123 -14.21 2.10 22.18
N LYS A 124 -15.49 1.88 21.90
CA LYS A 124 -15.94 1.11 20.74
C LYS A 124 -16.42 2.10 19.68
N LEU A 125 -15.95 1.96 18.46
CA LEU A 125 -16.34 2.81 17.34
C LEU A 125 -16.50 1.97 16.09
N ASP A 126 -17.71 1.95 15.55
CA ASP A 126 -18.02 1.32 14.28
C ASP A 126 -18.24 2.43 13.24
N LEU A 127 -17.47 2.38 12.15
CA LEU A 127 -17.56 3.31 11.02
C LEU A 127 -18.06 2.56 9.79
N ASN A 128 -18.91 3.20 9.00
CA ASN A 128 -19.20 2.77 7.64
C ASN A 128 -18.97 3.96 6.71
N VAL A 129 -18.04 3.78 5.78
CA VAL A 129 -17.44 4.85 4.99
C VAL A 129 -17.80 4.69 3.52
N THR A 130 -18.11 5.79 2.85
CA THR A 130 -18.27 5.85 1.39
C THR A 130 -17.42 7.00 0.86
N MET A 131 -16.46 6.67 0.00
CA MET A 131 -15.59 7.63 -0.66
C MET A 131 -16.38 8.48 -1.66
N PRO A 132 -15.88 9.68 -2.01
CA PRO A 132 -16.47 10.48 -3.08
C PRO A 132 -16.64 9.68 -4.38
N GLN A 133 -17.67 10.01 -5.15
CA GLN A 133 -17.88 9.40 -6.46
C GLN A 133 -16.63 9.58 -7.35
N SER A 134 -16.21 8.49 -7.98
CA SER A 134 -14.98 8.37 -8.76
C SER A 134 -15.24 7.38 -9.88
N GLN A 135 -14.86 7.74 -11.10
CA GLN A 135 -14.95 6.85 -12.27
C GLN A 135 -14.09 5.58 -12.12
N TRP A 136 -13.13 5.61 -11.19
CA TRP A 136 -12.21 4.50 -10.94
C TRP A 136 -12.80 3.43 -10.03
N MET A 137 -13.95 3.68 -9.39
CA MET A 137 -14.66 2.68 -8.61
C MET A 137 -15.23 1.60 -9.53
N ASN A 138 -14.54 0.47 -9.60
CA ASN A 138 -14.96 -0.67 -10.41
C ASN A 138 -14.30 -1.97 -9.95
N SER A 139 -14.82 -3.08 -10.48
CA SER A 139 -14.14 -4.36 -10.56
C SER A 139 -13.41 -4.45 -11.91
N TYR A 140 -12.16 -4.87 -11.87
CA TYR A 140 -11.27 -4.90 -13.03
C TYR A 140 -10.69 -6.29 -13.24
N LEU A 141 -10.80 -6.81 -14.46
CA LEU A 141 -10.03 -7.98 -14.90
C LEU A 141 -8.65 -7.53 -15.39
N LEU A 142 -7.68 -8.45 -15.35
CA LEU A 142 -6.41 -8.24 -16.03
C LEU A 142 -6.61 -8.27 -17.55
N SER A 143 -5.95 -7.39 -18.29
CA SER A 143 -6.02 -7.39 -19.74
C SER A 143 -5.48 -8.70 -20.35
N GLU A 144 -6.18 -9.19 -21.38
CA GLU A 144 -5.69 -10.26 -22.22
C GLU A 144 -4.42 -9.84 -22.98
N LEU A 145 -3.61 -10.85 -23.34
CA LEU A 145 -2.43 -10.65 -24.17
C LEU A 145 -2.85 -10.55 -25.64
N THR A 146 -2.55 -9.42 -26.27
CA THR A 146 -2.80 -9.22 -27.70
C THR A 146 -1.52 -8.82 -28.45
N ARG A 147 -1.51 -9.10 -29.75
CA ARG A 147 -0.40 -8.81 -30.64
C ARG A 147 -0.85 -8.09 -31.89
N GLY A 148 0.06 -7.32 -32.46
CA GLY A 148 -0.16 -6.66 -33.73
C GLY A 148 1.00 -5.76 -34.11
N ARG A 149 0.71 -4.83 -35.01
CA ARG A 149 1.68 -3.80 -35.39
C ARG A 149 1.73 -2.73 -34.29
N GLY A 150 2.92 -2.50 -33.75
CA GLY A 150 3.12 -1.60 -32.61
C GLY A 150 4.47 -0.92 -32.64
N LYS A 151 4.65 0.02 -31.71
CA LYS A 151 5.88 0.80 -31.52
C LYS A 151 7.10 -0.12 -31.36
N ASP A 152 8.18 0.22 -32.05
CA ASP A 152 9.45 -0.49 -31.97
C ASP A 152 10.63 0.43 -32.31
N VAL A 153 11.85 -0.01 -31.99
CA VAL A 153 13.09 0.61 -32.44
C VAL A 153 13.54 -0.08 -33.73
N VAL A 154 13.40 0.62 -34.85
CA VAL A 154 13.69 0.07 -36.19
C VAL A 154 14.99 0.64 -36.74
N ARG A 155 15.67 -0.15 -37.58
CA ARG A 155 16.88 0.30 -38.28
C ARG A 155 16.51 0.92 -39.62
N ASN A 156 16.81 2.21 -39.78
CA ASN A 156 16.66 2.92 -41.05
C ASN A 156 17.60 2.31 -42.10
N GLN A 157 17.04 1.86 -43.22
CA GLN A 157 17.79 1.16 -44.27
C GLN A 157 18.73 2.10 -45.05
N GLU A 158 18.41 3.39 -45.10
CA GLU A 158 19.18 4.39 -45.85
C GLU A 158 20.34 4.96 -45.03
N THR A 159 20.07 5.33 -43.77
CA THR A 159 21.07 5.95 -42.88
C THR A 159 21.82 4.94 -42.02
N GLY A 160 21.26 3.73 -41.86
CA GLY A 160 21.79 2.68 -40.98
C GLY A 160 21.61 2.97 -39.49
N GLN A 161 20.97 4.08 -39.12
CA GLN A 161 20.72 4.51 -37.74
C GLN A 161 19.43 3.89 -37.19
N TYR A 162 19.32 3.83 -35.86
CA TYR A 162 18.10 3.40 -35.18
C TYR A 162 17.16 4.59 -34.97
N GLU A 163 15.87 4.37 -35.21
CA GLU A 163 14.81 5.37 -35.02
C GLU A 163 13.53 4.71 -34.50
N TRP A 164 12.61 5.52 -34.00
CA TRP A 164 11.27 5.04 -33.65
C TRP A 164 10.52 4.67 -34.93
N GLY A 165 9.88 3.51 -34.91
CA GLY A 165 8.98 3.07 -35.97
C GLY A 165 7.95 2.11 -35.45
N GLU A 166 7.43 1.29 -36.36
CA GLU A 166 6.51 0.22 -36.03
C GLU A 166 7.00 -1.10 -36.62
N ALA A 167 6.78 -2.18 -35.88
CA ALA A 167 7.02 -3.54 -36.32
C ALA A 167 5.78 -4.40 -36.07
N ASP A 168 5.63 -5.46 -36.85
CA ASP A 168 4.59 -6.46 -36.63
C ASP A 168 4.94 -7.38 -35.45
N ASN A 169 3.95 -8.12 -34.94
CA ASN A 169 4.08 -9.09 -33.86
C ASN A 169 4.54 -8.51 -32.50
N GLN A 170 4.28 -7.23 -32.24
CA GLN A 170 4.55 -6.60 -30.95
C GLN A 170 3.46 -6.92 -29.93
N LEU A 171 3.84 -7.00 -28.65
CA LEU A 171 2.88 -7.14 -27.54
C LEU A 171 2.14 -5.82 -27.34
N LEU A 172 0.88 -5.75 -27.75
CA LEU A 172 0.06 -4.54 -27.66
C LEU A 172 -0.51 -4.39 -26.25
N THR A 173 -1.20 -5.41 -25.77
CA THR A 173 -1.77 -5.46 -24.41
C THR A 173 -1.28 -6.71 -23.68
N ALA A 174 -1.20 -6.63 -22.36
CA ALA A 174 -0.88 -7.74 -21.46
C ALA A 174 -1.12 -7.27 -20.02
N ALA A 175 -1.42 -8.18 -19.09
CA ALA A 175 -1.69 -7.83 -17.69
C ALA A 175 -0.69 -6.86 -17.02
N LEU A 176 0.61 -6.93 -17.41
CA LEU A 176 1.60 -5.94 -17.04
C LEU A 176 1.63 -4.83 -18.09
N TYR A 177 1.27 -3.61 -17.66
CA TYR A 177 1.38 -2.41 -18.48
C TYR A 177 2.83 -1.91 -18.52
N THR A 178 3.33 -1.65 -19.72
CA THR A 178 4.58 -0.92 -19.94
C THR A 178 4.44 0.10 -21.07
N ASP A 179 4.95 1.31 -20.87
CA ASP A 179 5.20 2.27 -21.95
C ASP A 179 6.55 2.94 -21.74
N MET A 180 7.41 2.88 -22.75
CA MET A 180 8.79 3.30 -22.66
C MET A 180 9.18 4.20 -23.84
N ASP A 181 9.90 5.28 -23.52
CA ASP A 181 10.72 6.06 -24.45
C ASP A 181 12.17 6.08 -23.97
N LEU A 182 13.10 6.18 -24.92
CA LEU A 182 14.53 6.26 -24.67
C LEU A 182 15.24 7.07 -25.75
N GLU A 183 16.44 7.52 -25.43
CA GLU A 183 17.34 8.14 -26.39
C GLU A 183 17.85 7.11 -27.41
N MET A 184 17.84 7.48 -28.70
CA MET A 184 18.28 6.61 -29.79
C MET A 184 19.80 6.49 -29.85
N VAL A 185 20.34 5.62 -29.00
CA VAL A 185 21.75 5.23 -28.93
C VAL A 185 21.96 3.80 -29.46
N LYS A 186 23.21 3.36 -29.57
CA LYS A 186 23.57 2.06 -30.19
C LYS A 186 22.82 0.85 -29.59
N ASP A 187 22.54 0.87 -28.30
CA ASP A 187 21.93 -0.25 -27.55
C ASP A 187 20.43 0.00 -27.21
N ALA A 188 19.84 1.05 -27.79
CA ALA A 188 18.44 1.45 -27.63
C ALA A 188 17.47 0.30 -27.96
N GLY A 189 17.68 -0.40 -29.08
CA GLY A 189 16.80 -1.46 -29.52
C GLY A 189 16.77 -2.66 -28.57
N SER A 190 17.93 -3.09 -28.07
CA SER A 190 18.00 -4.18 -27.09
C SER A 190 17.31 -3.81 -25.78
N LEU A 191 17.52 -2.59 -25.27
CA LEU A 191 16.89 -2.14 -24.04
C LEU A 191 15.37 -2.04 -24.18
N TYR A 192 14.90 -1.48 -25.31
CA TYR A 192 13.48 -1.41 -25.62
C TYR A 192 12.85 -2.80 -25.65
N ALA A 193 13.49 -3.76 -26.34
CA ALA A 193 13.02 -5.13 -26.41
C ALA A 193 12.97 -5.80 -25.02
N THR A 194 13.98 -5.58 -24.17
CA THR A 194 13.97 -6.11 -22.80
C THR A 194 12.72 -5.69 -22.03
N VAL A 195 12.31 -4.41 -22.10
CA VAL A 195 11.13 -3.94 -21.37
C VAL A 195 9.82 -4.27 -22.08
N SER A 196 9.72 -3.93 -23.35
CA SER A 196 8.48 -4.05 -24.14
C SER A 196 8.11 -5.50 -24.47
N THR A 197 9.09 -6.40 -24.52
CA THR A 197 8.87 -7.81 -24.85
C THR A 197 9.07 -8.70 -23.63
N LEU A 198 10.26 -8.67 -22.99
CA LEU A 198 10.58 -9.66 -21.96
C LEU A 198 9.87 -9.37 -20.64
N ILE A 199 10.01 -8.15 -20.11
CA ILE A 199 9.35 -7.75 -18.85
C ILE A 199 7.84 -7.75 -19.04
N LYS A 200 7.33 -7.11 -20.11
CA LYS A 200 5.89 -7.12 -20.44
C LYS A 200 5.34 -8.53 -20.62
N GLY A 201 6.02 -9.39 -21.38
CA GLY A 201 5.61 -10.78 -21.62
C GLY A 201 5.62 -11.62 -20.35
N MET A 202 6.68 -11.51 -19.54
CA MET A 202 6.78 -12.24 -18.26
C MET A 202 5.68 -11.79 -17.28
N GLY A 203 5.47 -10.49 -17.14
CA GLY A 203 4.38 -9.97 -16.29
C GLY A 203 3.00 -10.35 -16.82
N GLY A 204 2.81 -10.35 -18.15
CA GLY A 204 1.60 -10.84 -18.82
C GLY A 204 1.32 -12.32 -18.58
N TYR A 205 2.36 -13.14 -18.41
CA TYR A 205 2.23 -14.57 -18.12
C TYR A 205 2.06 -14.89 -16.63
N LEU A 206 2.77 -14.19 -15.74
CA LEU A 206 2.78 -14.50 -14.31
C LEU A 206 1.64 -13.84 -13.53
N LEU A 207 1.25 -12.60 -13.85
CA LEU A 207 0.19 -11.91 -13.10
C LEU A 207 -1.16 -12.66 -13.13
N PRO A 208 -1.64 -13.17 -14.28
CA PRO A 208 -2.90 -13.92 -14.34
C PRO A 208 -2.88 -15.24 -13.56
N GLN A 209 -1.70 -15.82 -13.33
CA GLN A 209 -1.55 -17.03 -12.51
C GLN A 209 -1.78 -16.77 -11.02
N LEU A 210 -1.62 -15.52 -10.56
CA LEU A 210 -1.80 -15.14 -9.16
C LEU A 210 -3.13 -14.43 -8.90
N LEU A 211 -3.58 -13.64 -9.88
CA LEU A 211 -4.60 -12.64 -9.69
C LEU A 211 -5.64 -12.73 -10.81
N ARG A 212 -6.91 -12.84 -10.45
CA ARG A 212 -8.03 -12.84 -11.39
C ARG A 212 -8.58 -11.44 -11.63
N ASN A 213 -8.80 -10.70 -10.54
CA ASN A 213 -9.32 -9.33 -10.61
C ASN A 213 -8.86 -8.47 -9.44
N ILE A 214 -9.08 -7.18 -9.57
CA ILE A 214 -8.88 -6.16 -8.55
C ILE A 214 -10.16 -5.32 -8.45
N ASN A 215 -10.58 -4.99 -7.24
CA ASN A 215 -11.70 -4.09 -7.00
C ASN A 215 -11.20 -2.83 -6.29
N LEU A 216 -11.55 -1.67 -6.85
CA LEU A 216 -11.44 -0.39 -6.18
C LEU A 216 -12.82 -0.08 -5.59
N GLU A 217 -13.01 -0.40 -4.31
CA GLU A 217 -14.32 -0.40 -3.70
C GLU A 217 -14.79 0.97 -3.23
N SER A 218 -16.10 1.13 -3.06
CA SER A 218 -16.73 2.41 -2.70
C SER A 218 -16.39 2.91 -1.32
N ASP A 219 -15.94 2.05 -0.41
CA ASP A 219 -15.45 2.44 0.91
C ASP A 219 -13.94 2.71 0.92
N GLY A 220 -13.30 2.71 -0.26
CA GLY A 220 -11.87 2.93 -0.39
C GLY A 220 -11.03 1.67 -0.15
N ASN A 221 -11.59 0.49 0.13
CA ASN A 221 -10.80 -0.73 0.15
C ASN A 221 -10.30 -1.12 -1.25
N ILE A 222 -9.12 -1.72 -1.30
CA ILE A 222 -8.65 -2.48 -2.46
C ILE A 222 -8.78 -3.96 -2.11
N THR A 223 -9.57 -4.69 -2.91
CA THR A 223 -9.68 -6.15 -2.80
C THR A 223 -9.33 -6.81 -4.11
N ALA A 224 -9.14 -8.12 -4.08
CA ALA A 224 -8.76 -8.92 -5.23
C ALA A 224 -9.30 -10.33 -5.10
N GLU A 225 -9.53 -11.00 -6.23
CA GLU A 225 -9.61 -12.46 -6.25
C GLU A 225 -8.27 -13.04 -6.67
N TYR A 226 -7.67 -13.80 -5.76
CA TYR A 226 -6.32 -14.32 -5.89
C TYR A 226 -6.31 -15.83 -5.66
N THR A 227 -5.21 -16.49 -6.04
CA THR A 227 -5.02 -17.91 -5.79
C THR A 227 -3.75 -18.16 -4.99
N THR A 228 -3.77 -19.25 -4.22
CA THR A 228 -2.58 -19.83 -3.59
C THR A 228 -2.04 -21.01 -4.38
N ASP A 229 -2.66 -21.33 -5.52
CA ASP A 229 -2.17 -22.37 -6.40
C ASP A 229 -0.80 -21.99 -6.95
N GLU A 230 0.04 -23.00 -7.07
CA GLU A 230 1.42 -22.82 -7.42
C GLU A 230 1.58 -22.21 -8.82
N MET A 231 2.51 -21.27 -8.96
CA MET A 231 2.89 -20.73 -10.27
C MET A 231 3.75 -21.73 -11.04
N GLN A 232 3.70 -21.62 -12.36
CA GLN A 232 4.53 -22.41 -13.26
C GLN A 232 5.25 -21.53 -14.27
N LEU A 233 6.35 -22.06 -14.79
CA LEU A 233 7.08 -21.50 -15.92
C LEU A 233 7.13 -22.56 -17.03
N GLY A 234 6.30 -22.37 -18.06
CA GLY A 234 6.06 -23.41 -19.05
C GLY A 234 5.35 -24.61 -18.42
N GLU A 235 5.92 -25.79 -18.56
CA GLU A 235 5.36 -27.06 -18.07
C GLU A 235 5.74 -27.39 -16.62
N GLN A 236 6.65 -26.61 -15.99
CA GLN A 236 7.14 -26.90 -14.65
C GLN A 236 6.58 -25.92 -13.62
N LYS A 237 6.08 -26.44 -12.50
CA LYS A 237 5.77 -25.60 -11.34
C LYS A 237 7.04 -25.08 -10.70
N PHE A 238 6.94 -23.94 -10.00
CA PHE A 238 8.13 -23.31 -9.40
C PHE A 238 8.86 -24.21 -8.39
N SER A 239 8.17 -25.04 -7.61
CA SER A 239 8.78 -26.00 -6.69
C SER A 239 9.39 -27.22 -7.38
N GLU A 240 9.01 -27.48 -8.63
CA GLU A 240 9.53 -28.59 -9.44
C GLU A 240 10.78 -28.18 -10.22
N ILE A 241 11.04 -26.88 -10.39
CA ILE A 241 12.25 -26.39 -11.05
C ILE A 241 13.48 -26.78 -10.23
N ASN A 242 14.29 -27.68 -10.78
CA ASN A 242 15.54 -28.15 -10.21
C ASN A 242 16.72 -27.58 -11.00
N MET A 243 17.53 -26.77 -10.32
CA MET A 243 18.57 -25.96 -10.95
C MET A 243 19.88 -26.72 -11.14
N ASP A 244 20.02 -27.87 -10.48
CA ASP A 244 21.12 -28.81 -10.63
C ASP A 244 20.81 -29.89 -11.69
N ASP A 245 19.56 -29.95 -12.17
CA ASP A 245 19.13 -30.86 -13.22
C ASP A 245 19.15 -30.18 -14.60
N PRO A 246 20.02 -30.62 -15.54
CA PRO A 246 20.08 -30.06 -16.87
C PRO A 246 18.76 -30.14 -17.65
N GLU A 247 17.94 -31.17 -17.42
CA GLU A 247 16.66 -31.34 -18.13
C GLU A 247 15.64 -30.28 -17.67
N SER A 248 15.47 -30.13 -16.35
CA SER A 248 14.65 -29.06 -15.77
C SER A 248 15.09 -27.67 -16.25
N MET A 249 16.39 -27.39 -16.26
CA MET A 249 16.93 -26.11 -16.75
C MET A 249 16.76 -25.93 -18.25
N GLN A 250 16.84 -27.01 -19.05
CA GLN A 250 16.58 -26.96 -20.48
C GLN A 250 15.12 -26.57 -20.76
N GLN A 251 14.16 -27.11 -20.01
CA GLN A 251 12.74 -26.76 -20.16
C GLN A 251 12.47 -25.29 -19.81
N VAL A 252 13.01 -24.79 -18.69
CA VAL A 252 12.91 -23.38 -18.31
C VAL A 252 13.53 -22.47 -19.38
N SER A 253 14.74 -22.80 -19.81
CA SER A 253 15.47 -22.03 -20.82
C SER A 253 14.74 -22.03 -22.16
N MET A 254 14.14 -23.15 -22.55
CA MET A 254 13.37 -23.29 -23.78
C MET A 254 12.09 -22.43 -23.73
N PHE A 255 11.38 -22.41 -22.61
CA PHE A 255 10.24 -21.51 -22.44
C PHE A 255 10.67 -20.05 -22.59
N ILE A 256 11.70 -19.62 -21.86
CA ILE A 256 12.19 -18.23 -21.91
C ILE A 256 12.64 -17.87 -23.32
N MET A 257 13.41 -18.74 -23.97
CA MET A 257 13.91 -18.49 -25.33
C MET A 257 12.76 -18.40 -26.34
N MET A 258 11.88 -19.41 -26.38
CA MET A 258 10.85 -19.48 -27.40
C MET A 258 9.73 -18.47 -27.14
N LYS A 259 9.19 -18.42 -25.92
CA LYS A 259 8.00 -17.63 -25.61
C LYS A 259 8.34 -16.16 -25.38
N LEU A 260 9.45 -15.87 -24.69
CA LEU A 260 9.79 -14.50 -24.31
C LEU A 260 10.79 -13.88 -25.28
N MET A 261 11.99 -14.46 -25.47
CA MET A 261 13.03 -13.87 -26.32
C MET A 261 12.67 -13.83 -27.81
N PHE A 262 12.09 -14.92 -28.34
CA PHE A 262 11.56 -14.93 -29.71
C PHE A 262 10.16 -14.30 -29.83
N ASN A 263 9.65 -13.74 -28.73
CA ASN A 263 8.40 -12.99 -28.70
C ASN A 263 7.20 -13.77 -29.29
N THR A 264 7.03 -15.03 -28.86
CA THR A 264 5.95 -15.92 -29.34
C THR A 264 4.90 -16.27 -28.28
N LEU A 265 5.02 -15.72 -27.06
CA LEU A 265 4.02 -15.89 -26.01
C LEU A 265 2.62 -15.48 -26.51
N SER A 266 1.62 -16.32 -26.25
CA SER A 266 0.25 -16.18 -26.75
C SER A 266 -0.79 -16.16 -25.62
N ALA A 267 -2.03 -15.80 -25.95
CA ALA A 267 -3.13 -15.86 -25.00
C ALA A 267 -3.44 -17.32 -24.59
N GLU A 268 -3.25 -18.28 -25.49
CA GLU A 268 -3.42 -19.70 -25.22
C GLU A 268 -2.43 -20.21 -24.17
N ASP A 269 -1.18 -19.73 -24.19
CA ASP A 269 -0.18 -20.08 -23.18
C ASP A 269 -0.62 -19.63 -21.77
N ILE A 270 -1.22 -18.44 -21.67
CA ILE A 270 -1.76 -17.89 -20.42
C ILE A 270 -3.01 -18.69 -19.99
N ALA A 271 -3.91 -18.98 -20.92
CA ALA A 271 -5.11 -19.78 -20.64
C ALA A 271 -4.74 -21.17 -20.12
N ALA A 272 -3.72 -21.81 -20.69
CA ALA A 272 -3.21 -23.10 -20.20
C ALA A 272 -2.62 -22.98 -18.79
N ALA A 273 -1.80 -21.95 -18.52
CA ALA A 273 -1.17 -21.76 -17.20
C ALA A 273 -2.16 -21.36 -16.09
N THR A 274 -3.33 -20.85 -16.46
CA THR A 274 -4.39 -20.41 -15.52
C THR A 274 -5.55 -21.40 -15.39
N GLN A 275 -5.57 -22.44 -16.22
CA GLN A 275 -6.67 -23.40 -16.27
C GLN A 275 -6.83 -24.17 -14.95
N GLY A 276 -8.06 -24.19 -14.43
CA GLY A 276 -8.41 -25.00 -13.25
C GLY A 276 -7.92 -24.45 -11.91
N ARG A 277 -7.38 -23.23 -11.88
CA ARG A 277 -6.95 -22.58 -10.63
C ARG A 277 -8.15 -22.24 -9.73
N ALA A 278 -7.96 -22.42 -8.43
CA ALA A 278 -8.92 -22.07 -7.38
C ALA A 278 -8.66 -20.64 -6.89
N TYR A 279 -9.63 -19.74 -7.11
CA TYR A 279 -9.54 -18.34 -6.67
C TYR A 279 -10.38 -18.10 -5.41
N ALA A 280 -9.87 -17.25 -4.53
CA ALA A 280 -10.52 -16.82 -3.30
C ALA A 280 -10.44 -15.29 -3.16
N PRO A 281 -11.41 -14.65 -2.49
CA PRO A 281 -11.35 -13.23 -2.20
C PRO A 281 -10.23 -12.91 -1.19
N SER A 282 -9.52 -11.81 -1.42
CA SER A 282 -8.53 -11.26 -0.50
C SER A 282 -9.19 -10.76 0.79
N PRO A 283 -8.51 -10.83 1.95
CA PRO A 283 -8.95 -10.12 3.14
C PRO A 283 -9.06 -8.62 2.88
N ARG A 284 -10.09 -8.01 3.47
CA ARG A 284 -10.31 -6.55 3.45
C ARG A 284 -9.39 -5.84 4.44
N GLY A 285 -9.28 -4.51 4.34
CA GLY A 285 -8.56 -3.67 5.30
C GLY A 285 -7.03 -3.74 5.20
N LEU A 286 -6.48 -4.47 4.22
CA LEU A 286 -5.05 -4.58 3.98
C LEU A 286 -4.49 -3.40 3.17
N ALA A 287 -5.27 -2.89 2.23
CA ALA A 287 -4.90 -1.74 1.40
C ALA A 287 -6.14 -0.90 1.10
N HIS A 288 -5.94 0.41 1.03
CA HIS A 288 -6.97 1.38 0.69
C HIS A 288 -6.51 2.24 -0.48
N TRP A 289 -7.45 2.76 -1.25
CA TRP A 289 -7.20 3.71 -2.32
C TRP A 289 -7.91 5.04 -2.05
N TYR A 290 -7.35 6.11 -2.59
CA TYR A 290 -8.00 7.41 -2.68
C TYR A 290 -7.40 8.21 -3.84
N VAL A 291 -8.12 9.19 -4.36
CA VAL A 291 -7.62 10.06 -5.43
C VAL A 291 -7.27 11.42 -4.86
N LYS A 292 -6.10 11.94 -5.23
CA LYS A 292 -5.67 13.29 -4.86
C LYS A 292 -4.73 13.84 -5.92
N ASN A 293 -4.98 15.07 -6.37
CA ASN A 293 -4.17 15.73 -7.41
C ASN A 293 -4.02 14.83 -8.66
N ASP A 294 -5.13 14.24 -9.12
CA ASP A 294 -5.19 13.35 -10.29
C ASP A 294 -4.38 12.04 -10.20
N LEU A 295 -3.84 11.72 -9.02
CA LEU A 295 -3.15 10.46 -8.74
C LEU A 295 -4.01 9.54 -7.88
N LEU A 296 -3.95 8.25 -8.17
CA LEU A 296 -4.48 7.18 -7.33
C LEU A 296 -3.43 6.80 -6.28
N TYR A 297 -3.71 7.04 -5.02
CA TYR A 297 -2.84 6.64 -3.94
C TYR A 297 -3.22 5.27 -3.41
N VAL A 298 -2.28 4.32 -3.43
CA VAL A 298 -2.43 3.00 -2.80
C VAL A 298 -1.78 3.02 -1.41
N LYS A 299 -2.58 2.96 -0.36
CA LYS A 299 -2.13 3.03 1.03
C LYS A 299 -2.25 1.69 1.73
N LEU A 300 -1.11 1.15 2.14
CA LEU A 300 -1.01 -0.13 2.84
C LEU A 300 -1.31 0.01 4.34
N ASN A 301 -2.06 -0.93 4.89
CA ASN A 301 -2.23 -1.10 6.33
C ASN A 301 -1.18 -2.07 6.86
N LEU A 302 0.04 -1.56 7.09
CA LEU A 302 1.18 -2.38 7.52
C LEU A 302 0.87 -3.22 8.78
N PRO A 303 0.21 -2.70 9.84
CA PRO A 303 -0.20 -3.51 10.98
C PRO A 303 -1.05 -4.73 10.60
N ALA A 304 -2.07 -4.54 9.77
CA ALA A 304 -2.96 -5.60 9.31
C ALA A 304 -2.22 -6.61 8.43
N ILE A 305 -1.38 -6.15 7.49
CA ILE A 305 -0.57 -7.00 6.61
C ILE A 305 0.39 -7.88 7.43
N ILE A 306 1.13 -7.28 8.37
CA ILE A 306 2.10 -8.03 9.20
C ILE A 306 1.36 -9.06 10.06
N SER A 307 0.21 -8.68 10.62
CA SER A 307 -0.63 -9.58 11.42
C SER A 307 -1.14 -10.76 10.59
N GLN A 308 -1.64 -10.50 9.38
CA GLN A 308 -2.11 -11.52 8.44
C GLN A 308 -0.97 -12.47 8.03
N ALA A 309 0.21 -11.93 7.72
CA ALA A 309 1.38 -12.72 7.31
C ALA A 309 1.87 -13.65 8.43
N ILE A 310 1.90 -13.17 9.68
CA ILE A 310 2.27 -13.98 10.86
C ILE A 310 1.26 -15.10 11.11
N GLN A 311 -0.03 -14.79 11.02
CA GLN A 311 -1.10 -15.78 11.18
C GLN A 311 -1.04 -16.85 10.09
N GLY A 312 -0.74 -16.48 8.85
CA GLY A 312 -0.54 -17.41 7.74
C GLY A 312 0.62 -18.40 7.95
N GLN A 313 1.59 -18.08 8.81
CA GLN A 313 2.68 -18.98 9.21
C GLN A 313 2.33 -19.86 10.43
N GLY A 314 1.08 -19.85 10.89
CA GLY A 314 0.65 -20.57 12.11
C GLY A 314 1.25 -19.99 13.40
N LYS A 315 1.81 -18.78 13.35
CA LYS A 315 2.36 -18.08 14.51
C LYS A 315 1.34 -17.08 15.04
N THR A 316 1.43 -16.77 16.33
CA THR A 316 0.64 -15.72 16.96
C THR A 316 1.57 -14.65 17.50
N VAL A 317 1.26 -13.40 17.16
CA VAL A 317 1.89 -12.22 17.76
C VAL A 317 0.76 -11.28 18.18
N ASP A 318 0.97 -10.60 19.31
CA ASP A 318 0.02 -9.60 19.80
C ASP A 318 -0.14 -8.47 18.77
N GLY A 319 -1.33 -8.35 18.17
CA GLY A 319 -1.63 -7.31 17.18
C GLY A 319 -1.39 -5.89 17.71
N ASN A 320 -1.52 -5.67 19.02
CA ASN A 320 -1.25 -4.37 19.65
C ASN A 320 0.25 -4.05 19.66
N LEU A 321 1.11 -5.07 19.79
CA LEU A 321 2.57 -4.90 19.69
C LEU A 321 2.97 -4.51 18.27
N ILE A 322 2.44 -5.21 17.26
CA ILE A 322 2.67 -4.90 15.84
C ILE A 322 2.23 -3.47 15.54
N ALA A 323 1.01 -3.12 15.98
CA ALA A 323 0.45 -1.80 15.81
C ALA A 323 1.31 -0.70 16.47
N GLY A 324 1.83 -0.94 17.67
CA GLY A 324 2.68 0.03 18.38
C GLY A 324 4.04 0.23 17.71
N ILE A 325 4.65 -0.84 17.20
CA ILE A 325 5.90 -0.76 16.43
C ILE A 325 5.68 0.01 15.13
N ALA A 326 4.60 -0.32 14.40
CA ALA A 326 4.25 0.37 13.17
C ALA A 326 3.99 1.87 13.40
N ASP A 327 3.25 2.24 14.45
CA ASP A 327 3.01 3.64 14.80
C ASP A 327 4.30 4.39 15.13
N ALA A 328 5.19 3.78 15.93
CA ALA A 328 6.50 4.34 16.23
C ALA A 328 7.34 4.58 14.97
N ILE A 329 7.33 3.62 14.03
CA ILE A 329 7.99 3.76 12.72
C ILE A 329 7.38 4.92 11.93
N LEU A 330 6.05 4.99 11.81
CA LEU A 330 5.34 6.01 11.03
C LEU A 330 5.52 7.44 11.57
N LYS A 331 5.66 7.58 12.89
CA LYS A 331 5.92 8.86 13.57
C LYS A 331 7.40 9.22 13.64
N ALA A 332 8.31 8.28 13.36
CA ALA A 332 9.74 8.53 13.42
C ALA A 332 10.20 9.59 12.41
N ASN A 333 11.27 10.29 12.77
CA ASN A 333 12.03 11.07 11.80
C ASN A 333 12.75 10.10 10.85
N PRO A 334 12.62 10.25 9.52
CA PRO A 334 13.19 9.30 8.56
C PRO A 334 14.72 9.20 8.64
N PHE A 335 15.42 10.30 8.96
CA PHE A 335 16.87 10.27 9.16
C PHE A 335 17.24 9.40 10.34
N LEU A 336 16.65 9.68 11.50
CA LEU A 336 16.93 8.92 12.73
C LEU A 336 16.53 7.45 12.57
N LEU A 337 15.39 7.17 11.93
CA LEU A 337 14.95 5.81 11.67
C LEU A 337 15.97 5.05 10.81
N LYS A 338 16.45 5.65 9.71
CA LYS A 338 17.47 5.00 8.87
C LYS A 338 18.77 4.74 9.62
N THR A 339 19.24 5.70 10.42
CA THR A 339 20.45 5.53 11.25
C THR A 339 20.27 4.39 12.26
N LEU A 340 19.11 4.33 12.92
CA LEU A 340 18.81 3.26 13.88
C LEU A 340 18.75 1.90 13.18
N LEU A 341 18.11 1.79 12.02
CA LEU A 341 18.07 0.55 11.24
C LEU A 341 19.47 0.10 10.81
N GLY A 342 20.36 1.04 10.49
CA GLY A 342 21.77 0.76 10.23
C GLY A 342 22.48 0.16 11.45
N ALA A 343 22.37 0.79 12.62
CA ALA A 343 22.98 0.29 13.86
C ALA A 343 22.41 -1.07 14.30
N VAL A 344 21.11 -1.28 14.11
CA VAL A 344 20.48 -2.59 14.35
C VAL A 344 21.02 -3.63 13.37
N ASN A 345 21.19 -3.27 12.10
CA ASN A 345 21.76 -4.18 11.12
C ASN A 345 23.21 -4.57 11.45
N GLU A 346 24.04 -3.63 11.91
CA GLU A 346 25.41 -3.92 12.39
C GLU A 346 25.43 -4.96 13.52
N SER A 347 24.37 -5.00 14.33
CA SER A 347 24.24 -5.94 15.44
C SER A 347 23.66 -7.30 15.03
N LEU A 348 22.74 -7.31 14.06
CA LEU A 348 21.98 -8.50 13.66
C LEU A 348 22.55 -9.20 12.42
N ASP A 349 23.36 -8.52 11.63
CA ASP A 349 23.87 -8.97 10.33
C ASP A 349 22.76 -9.56 9.44
N ASN A 350 21.72 -8.76 9.19
CA ASN A 350 20.51 -9.23 8.51
C ASN A 350 20.47 -8.73 7.07
N SER A 351 20.39 -9.65 6.11
CA SER A 351 20.40 -9.32 4.68
C SER A 351 19.26 -8.42 4.21
N LEU A 352 18.08 -8.46 4.85
CA LEU A 352 16.96 -7.59 4.49
C LEU A 352 17.13 -6.19 5.09
N LEU A 353 17.60 -6.11 6.34
CA LEU A 353 17.89 -4.83 6.98
C LEU A 353 19.07 -4.12 6.32
N SER A 354 20.08 -4.87 5.86
CA SER A 354 21.22 -4.30 5.15
C SER A 354 20.78 -3.61 3.87
N MET A 355 19.80 -4.16 3.14
CA MET A 355 19.24 -3.50 1.96
C MET A 355 18.63 -2.14 2.29
N ILE A 356 17.79 -2.07 3.33
CA ILE A 356 17.17 -0.81 3.76
C ILE A 356 18.22 0.17 4.28
N ALA A 357 19.22 -0.32 5.02
CA ALA A 357 20.29 0.49 5.57
C ALA A 357 21.20 1.09 4.48
N ASN A 358 21.46 0.33 3.42
CA ASN A 358 22.34 0.71 2.30
C ASN A 358 21.68 1.62 1.27
N MET A 359 20.34 1.72 1.28
CA MET A 359 19.61 2.65 0.43
C MET A 359 20.12 4.09 0.61
N ASP A 360 20.18 4.89 -0.45
CA ASP A 360 20.50 6.31 -0.29
C ASP A 360 19.38 7.04 0.47
N TYR A 361 19.70 8.22 1.00
CA TYR A 361 18.76 8.93 1.86
C TYR A 361 17.51 9.43 1.12
N GLN A 362 17.64 9.82 -0.15
CA GLN A 362 16.50 10.33 -0.93
C GLN A 362 15.51 9.21 -1.23
N SER A 363 16.02 8.04 -1.65
CA SER A 363 15.20 6.85 -1.86
C SER A 363 14.49 6.42 -0.57
N PHE A 364 15.21 6.38 0.56
CA PHE A 364 14.61 6.03 1.85
C PHE A 364 13.50 7.01 2.26
N GLN A 365 13.74 8.32 2.12
CA GLN A 365 12.72 9.32 2.39
C GLN A 365 11.47 9.14 1.53
N MET A 366 11.64 8.80 0.25
CA MET A 366 10.52 8.61 -0.65
C MET A 366 9.69 7.38 -0.26
N PHE A 367 10.30 6.21 -0.07
CA PHE A 367 9.58 5.01 0.39
C PHE A 367 8.91 5.23 1.75
N PHE A 368 9.58 5.93 2.66
CA PHE A 368 8.99 6.30 3.95
C PHE A 368 7.78 7.24 3.78
N SER A 369 7.84 8.17 2.82
CA SER A 369 6.68 9.00 2.47
C SER A 369 5.54 8.16 1.87
N TRP A 370 5.84 7.16 1.03
CA TRP A 370 4.82 6.26 0.47
C TRP A 370 4.17 5.40 1.54
N ILE A 371 4.94 4.91 2.52
CA ILE A 371 4.40 4.19 3.67
C ILE A 371 3.39 5.06 4.44
N LYS A 372 3.65 6.37 4.58
CA LYS A 372 2.78 7.30 5.32
C LYS A 372 1.57 7.78 4.53
N LYS A 373 1.79 8.13 3.26
CA LYS A 373 0.79 8.80 2.42
C LYS A 373 0.08 7.84 1.47
N GLY A 374 0.70 6.72 1.12
CA GLY A 374 0.33 5.87 0.00
C GLY A 374 1.29 6.05 -1.18
N ILE A 375 1.36 5.01 -2.01
CA ILE A 375 2.14 4.98 -3.25
C ILE A 375 1.35 5.78 -4.31
N PRO A 376 1.93 6.84 -4.89
CA PRO A 376 1.27 7.67 -5.89
C PRO A 376 1.31 7.00 -7.27
N MET A 377 0.19 6.40 -7.69
CA MET A 377 0.02 5.79 -9.00
C MET A 377 -0.69 6.75 -9.95
N HIS A 378 -0.27 6.80 -11.21
CA HIS A 378 -1.11 7.32 -12.28
C HIS A 378 -2.26 6.36 -12.56
N ILE A 379 -3.41 6.90 -12.97
CA ILE A 379 -4.54 6.11 -13.44
C ILE A 379 -5.17 6.80 -14.65
N GLU A 380 -5.37 6.05 -15.73
CA GLU A 380 -5.99 6.56 -16.96
C GLU A 380 -6.82 5.49 -17.66
N LYS A 381 -7.73 5.92 -18.55
CA LYS A 381 -8.52 5.03 -19.39
C LYS A 381 -8.24 5.32 -20.87
N VAL A 382 -7.68 4.35 -21.58
CA VAL A 382 -7.26 4.48 -22.98
C VAL A 382 -7.75 3.26 -23.75
N ASN A 383 -8.51 3.46 -24.83
CA ASN A 383 -8.99 2.38 -25.71
C ASN A 383 -9.75 1.24 -25.01
N GLY A 384 -10.47 1.54 -23.93
CA GLY A 384 -11.20 0.53 -23.14
C GLY A 384 -10.37 -0.14 -22.04
N HIS A 385 -9.08 0.14 -21.98
CA HIS A 385 -8.17 -0.31 -20.93
C HIS A 385 -8.01 0.75 -19.85
N THR A 386 -7.89 0.34 -18.60
CA THR A 386 -7.55 1.18 -17.46
C THR A 386 -6.12 0.85 -17.04
N HIS A 387 -5.21 1.80 -17.16
CA HIS A 387 -3.83 1.62 -16.72
C HIS A 387 -3.65 2.18 -15.31
N ILE A 388 -3.03 1.42 -14.40
CA ILE A 388 -2.61 1.92 -13.09
C ILE A 388 -1.11 1.71 -12.95
N TYR A 389 -0.31 2.78 -12.93
CA TYR A 389 1.14 2.66 -13.10
C TYR A 389 1.97 3.69 -12.33
N LEU A 390 3.24 3.36 -12.13
CA LEU A 390 4.28 4.30 -11.69
C LEU A 390 4.99 4.84 -12.92
N ASP A 391 5.21 6.16 -12.94
CA ASP A 391 6.02 6.80 -13.97
C ASP A 391 7.52 6.69 -13.64
N ARG A 392 8.35 7.17 -14.58
CA ARG A 392 9.81 7.18 -14.44
C ARG A 392 10.29 7.88 -13.15
N ALA A 393 9.64 8.97 -12.75
CA ALA A 393 10.06 9.72 -11.57
C ALA A 393 9.82 8.89 -10.29
N ALA A 394 8.66 8.24 -10.18
CA ALA A 394 8.34 7.37 -9.06
C ALA A 394 9.14 6.06 -9.09
N LEU A 395 9.48 5.53 -10.27
CA LEU A 395 10.32 4.35 -10.44
C LEU A 395 11.79 4.60 -10.10
N SER A 396 12.31 5.83 -10.24
CA SER A 396 13.75 6.10 -10.14
C SER A 396 14.40 5.58 -8.85
N PRO A 397 13.79 5.74 -7.66
CA PRO A 397 14.37 5.14 -6.44
C PRO A 397 14.26 3.63 -6.35
N ILE A 398 13.28 3.01 -7.00
CA ILE A 398 13.19 1.55 -7.13
C ILE A 398 14.36 1.06 -8.01
N ILE A 399 14.63 1.78 -9.11
CA ILE A 399 15.76 1.48 -9.99
C ILE A 399 17.10 1.66 -9.26
N ALA A 400 17.28 2.77 -8.54
CA ALA A 400 18.47 3.00 -7.72
C ALA A 400 18.67 1.93 -6.63
N PHE A 401 17.61 1.24 -6.24
CA PHE A 401 17.65 0.15 -5.27
C PHE A 401 18.01 -1.21 -5.88
N ILE A 402 17.92 -1.41 -7.20
CA ILE A 402 18.21 -2.68 -7.88
C ILE A 402 19.54 -3.33 -7.45
N PRO A 403 20.68 -2.60 -7.37
CA PRO A 403 21.95 -3.19 -6.92
C PRO A 403 21.89 -3.85 -5.53
N ASN A 404 21.01 -3.36 -4.65
CA ASN A 404 20.83 -3.94 -3.33
C ASN A 404 19.98 -5.22 -3.35
N LEU A 405 19.26 -5.50 -4.43
CA LEU A 405 18.48 -6.73 -4.60
C LEU A 405 19.34 -7.92 -5.02
N GLN A 406 20.57 -7.69 -5.50
CA GLN A 406 21.45 -8.75 -6.00
C GLN A 406 21.61 -9.92 -5.00
N PRO A 407 21.83 -9.70 -3.68
CA PRO A 407 21.94 -10.81 -2.72
C PRO A 407 20.66 -11.64 -2.57
N VAL A 408 19.48 -11.02 -2.72
CA VAL A 408 18.19 -11.75 -2.73
C VAL A 408 18.04 -12.56 -4.01
N MET A 409 18.47 -12.00 -5.15
CA MET A 409 18.48 -12.71 -6.42
C MET A 409 19.49 -13.87 -6.41
N GLU A 410 20.66 -13.72 -5.81
CA GLU A 410 21.63 -14.81 -5.61
C GLU A 410 21.07 -15.96 -4.74
N GLY A 411 20.08 -15.66 -3.89
CA GLY A 411 19.30 -16.67 -3.16
C GLY A 411 18.40 -17.54 -4.05
N ILE A 412 18.30 -17.24 -5.35
CA ILE A 412 17.65 -18.04 -6.38
C ILE A 412 18.77 -18.64 -7.27
N PRO A 413 19.27 -19.85 -6.98
CA PRO A 413 20.47 -20.42 -7.63
C PRO A 413 20.39 -20.43 -9.16
N ASN A 414 21.43 -20.04 -9.91
CA ASN A 414 21.49 -20.06 -11.40
C ASN A 414 20.44 -19.22 -12.17
N PHE A 415 19.22 -19.03 -11.66
CA PHE A 415 18.15 -18.27 -12.29
C PHE A 415 18.11 -16.83 -11.81
N GLY A 416 18.35 -16.57 -10.53
CA GLY A 416 18.32 -15.22 -10.00
C GLY A 416 19.43 -14.32 -10.55
N PRO A 417 20.71 -14.76 -10.61
CA PRO A 417 21.75 -14.03 -11.33
C PRO A 417 21.39 -13.82 -12.80
N MET A 418 20.86 -14.83 -13.50
CA MET A 418 20.42 -14.70 -14.89
C MET A 418 19.28 -13.67 -15.03
N LEU A 419 18.26 -13.69 -14.16
CA LEU A 419 17.17 -12.72 -14.16
C LEU A 419 17.69 -11.32 -13.87
N TYR A 420 18.60 -11.20 -12.92
CA TYR A 420 19.22 -9.94 -12.56
C TYR A 420 19.99 -9.38 -13.76
N ASP A 421 20.94 -10.13 -14.32
CA ASP A 421 21.80 -9.71 -15.42
C ASP A 421 21.04 -9.48 -16.73
N SER A 422 19.93 -10.21 -16.95
CA SER A 422 19.17 -10.12 -18.22
C SER A 422 18.08 -9.05 -18.19
N TYR A 423 17.52 -8.72 -17.01
CA TYR A 423 16.32 -7.87 -16.91
C TYR A 423 16.51 -6.66 -16.00
N LEU A 424 17.12 -6.83 -14.82
CA LEU A 424 17.23 -5.74 -13.83
C LEU A 424 18.50 -4.90 -14.04
N GLY A 425 19.65 -5.53 -14.26
CA GLY A 425 20.93 -4.89 -14.52
C GLY A 425 20.89 -3.96 -15.72
N PRO A 426 20.43 -4.42 -16.91
CA PRO A 426 20.33 -3.56 -18.09
C PRO A 426 19.41 -2.36 -17.90
N LEU A 427 18.31 -2.53 -17.16
CA LEU A 427 17.38 -1.44 -16.84
C LEU A 427 18.04 -0.40 -15.93
N TYR A 428 18.80 -0.85 -14.92
CA TYR A 428 19.56 0.01 -14.02
C TYR A 428 20.70 0.75 -14.74
N ASP A 429 21.55 0.02 -15.46
CA ASP A 429 22.73 0.55 -16.14
C ASP A 429 22.37 1.60 -17.21
N ASN A 430 21.20 1.45 -17.83
CA ASN A 430 20.72 2.31 -18.90
C ASN A 430 19.60 3.27 -18.45
N TRP A 431 19.38 3.46 -17.15
CA TRP A 431 18.32 4.33 -16.64
C TRP A 431 18.44 5.79 -17.13
N SER A 432 19.67 6.24 -17.39
CA SER A 432 19.96 7.60 -17.85
C SER A 432 19.44 7.90 -19.26
N ILE A 433 19.39 6.89 -20.15
CA ILE A 433 18.91 7.05 -21.53
C ILE A 433 17.41 6.79 -21.66
N ILE A 434 16.77 6.17 -20.68
CA ILE A 434 15.32 6.02 -20.64
C ILE A 434 14.73 7.39 -20.33
N THR A 435 13.92 7.93 -21.23
CA THR A 435 13.29 9.25 -21.08
C THR A 435 11.86 9.15 -20.54
N LYS A 436 11.20 8.02 -20.79
CA LYS A 436 9.89 7.65 -20.24
C LYS A 436 9.89 6.17 -19.87
N LEU A 437 9.35 5.84 -18.71
CA LEU A 437 8.96 4.48 -18.37
C LEU A 437 7.75 4.53 -17.46
N ASP A 438 6.65 4.00 -17.95
CA ASP A 438 5.45 3.72 -17.19
C ASP A 438 5.39 2.22 -16.95
N LEU A 439 5.21 1.79 -15.70
CA LEU A 439 5.17 0.39 -15.30
C LEU A 439 4.02 0.15 -14.32
N GLY A 440 3.13 -0.77 -14.65
CA GLY A 440 1.92 -0.98 -13.85
C GLY A 440 1.04 -2.13 -14.32
N LEU A 441 -0.25 -1.99 -14.08
CA LEU A 441 -1.28 -2.95 -14.47
C LEU A 441 -2.07 -2.43 -15.67
N ASP A 442 -2.35 -3.33 -16.61
CA ASP A 442 -3.29 -3.12 -17.70
C ASP A 442 -4.59 -3.89 -17.36
N LEU A 443 -5.68 -3.15 -17.23
CA LEU A 443 -6.94 -3.65 -16.70
C LEU A 443 -8.09 -3.38 -17.66
N VAL A 444 -9.13 -4.22 -17.61
CA VAL A 444 -10.41 -3.99 -18.31
C VAL A 444 -11.56 -4.07 -17.32
N ASP A 445 -12.64 -3.35 -17.59
CA ASP A 445 -13.84 -3.42 -16.74
C ASP A 445 -14.40 -4.86 -16.74
N ASN A 446 -14.74 -5.37 -15.55
CA ASN A 446 -15.34 -6.70 -15.36
C ASN A 446 -16.85 -6.72 -15.61
#